data_AF-A0A9W5NMD8-F1
#
_entry.id   AF-A0A9W5NMD8-F1
#
_cell.length_a   1.000
_cell.length_b   1.000
_cell.length_c   1.000
_cell.angle_alpha   90.00
_cell.angle_beta   90.00
_cell.angle_gamma   90.00
#
_symmetry.space_group_name_H-M   'P 1'
#
loop_
_entity.id
_entity.type
_entity.pdbx_description
1 polymer ?
#
loop_
_entity_poly.entity_id
_entity_poly.type
_entity_poly.pdbx_seq_one_letter_code
_entity_poly.pdbx_strand_id
1 'polypeptide(L)'
;MTENQDQDSYFVFKCVEKQFTESTLDGNFYFARNSYFIDLEKQQIDKGIGDKREGVWSEMMEPETKKIFIIVDGEEIHINFEKAVYRQEHEKLKGCPICCFVCLSAKNDMELDVNTGTVNLKPEIEGKLAEQFAGRDLILFHNFDELITRINKVFKRDGLNMLRSTIKYYDDEVESHPLSEEEFKRNPPRALLYKRKFFEFQKEFRIIITQPQDKDILVNVGDIRDISYNLGEINARKLPIEFKYAPDATS
;
A
#
# COMPACT_ATOMS: atom_id res chain seq x y z
N MET A 1 25.69 15.25 -24.68
CA MET A 1 25.43 15.86 -23.37
C MET A 1 23.95 16.20 -23.31
N THR A 2 23.16 15.37 -22.66
CA THR A 2 21.74 15.59 -22.39
C THR A 2 21.44 14.85 -21.09
N GLU A 3 21.49 15.65 -20.02
CA GLU A 3 20.70 15.60 -18.78
C GLU A 3 20.30 14.24 -18.20
N ASN A 4 20.86 13.96 -17.00
CA ASN A 4 20.45 12.93 -16.07
C ASN A 4 18.92 12.89 -15.90
N GLN A 5 18.29 11.80 -16.36
CA GLN A 5 16.93 11.46 -15.96
C GLN A 5 16.93 11.07 -14.47
N ASP A 6 16.62 12.03 -13.62
CA ASP A 6 15.76 11.91 -12.43
C ASP A 6 15.84 10.57 -11.65
N GLN A 7 17.03 10.19 -11.19
CA GLN A 7 17.18 9.06 -10.27
C GLN A 7 16.65 9.44 -8.89
N ASP A 8 15.72 8.63 -8.38
CA ASP A 8 15.20 8.72 -7.00
C ASP A 8 15.63 7.47 -6.21
N SER A 9 15.79 7.64 -4.91
CA SER A 9 16.16 6.58 -3.98
C SER A 9 14.97 6.26 -3.08
N TYR A 10 14.75 4.97 -2.82
CA TYR A 10 13.62 4.51 -2.02
C TYR A 10 14.09 3.80 -0.75
N PHE A 11 13.41 4.08 0.35
CA PHE A 11 13.60 3.41 1.63
C PHE A 11 12.37 2.59 1.96
N VAL A 12 12.55 1.29 2.17
CA VAL A 12 11.44 0.37 2.44
C VAL A 12 11.48 -0.10 3.87
N PHE A 13 10.34 0.04 4.54
CA PHE A 13 10.16 -0.33 5.93
C PHE A 13 8.97 -1.26 6.11
N LYS A 14 8.97 -1.99 7.22
CA LYS A 14 7.77 -2.68 7.73
C LYS A 14 7.55 -2.31 9.18
N CYS A 15 6.34 -1.86 9.49
CA CYS A 15 5.88 -1.60 10.85
C CYS A 15 5.23 -2.88 11.42
N VAL A 16 5.83 -3.47 12.44
CA VAL A 16 5.47 -4.81 12.95
C VAL A 16 5.05 -4.71 14.41
N GLU A 17 3.96 -5.36 14.80
CA GLU A 17 3.63 -5.45 16.22
C GLU A 17 4.75 -6.15 16.98
N LYS A 18 5.12 -5.63 18.14
CA LYS A 18 6.29 -6.07 18.93
C LYS A 18 6.37 -7.58 19.16
N GLN A 19 5.22 -8.23 19.33
CA GLN A 19 5.13 -9.69 19.52
C GLN A 19 5.52 -10.51 18.28
N PHE A 20 5.51 -9.91 17.08
CA PHE A 20 5.84 -10.57 15.81
C PHE A 20 7.19 -10.13 15.23
N THR A 21 7.93 -9.26 15.92
CA THR A 21 9.21 -8.72 15.44
C THR A 21 10.23 -9.81 15.14
N GLU A 22 10.55 -10.67 16.12
CA GLU A 22 11.52 -11.76 15.92
C GLU A 22 11.06 -12.75 14.85
N SER A 23 9.77 -13.11 14.86
CA SER A 23 9.19 -13.97 13.82
C SER A 23 9.37 -13.36 12.42
N THR A 24 9.23 -12.04 12.29
CA THR A 24 9.45 -11.34 11.01
C THR A 24 10.92 -11.36 10.61
N LEU A 25 11.84 -11.13 11.56
CA LEU A 25 13.29 -11.19 11.32
C LEU A 25 13.78 -12.61 10.97
N ASP A 26 13.10 -13.64 11.48
CA ASP A 26 13.28 -15.05 11.09
C ASP A 26 12.68 -15.36 9.70
N GLY A 27 12.12 -14.36 9.02
CA GLY A 27 11.63 -14.45 7.65
C GLY A 27 10.15 -14.76 7.50
N ASN A 28 9.36 -14.74 8.57
CA ASN A 28 7.92 -15.02 8.47
C ASN A 28 7.13 -13.75 8.14
N PHE A 29 6.62 -13.67 6.92
CA PHE A 29 5.76 -12.59 6.45
C PHE A 29 4.30 -13.02 6.44
N TYR A 30 3.48 -12.30 7.19
CA TYR A 30 2.04 -12.51 7.22
C TYR A 30 1.34 -11.74 6.08
N PHE A 31 0.57 -12.47 5.29
CA PHE A 31 -0.27 -11.97 4.22
C PHE A 31 -1.73 -12.11 4.65
N ALA A 32 -2.32 -11.00 5.07
CA ALA A 32 -3.73 -10.93 5.46
C ALA A 32 -4.62 -10.88 4.22
N ARG A 33 -5.74 -11.61 4.21
CA ARG A 33 -6.75 -11.50 3.14
C ARG A 33 -7.29 -10.08 3.06
N ASN A 34 -7.62 -9.62 1.85
CA ASN A 34 -8.19 -8.29 1.63
C ASN A 34 -9.41 -7.98 2.53
N SER A 35 -10.22 -9.00 2.86
CA SER A 35 -11.35 -8.86 3.79
C SER A 35 -10.94 -8.28 5.14
N TYR A 36 -9.75 -8.61 5.65
CA TYR A 36 -9.23 -8.05 6.90
C TYR A 36 -9.18 -6.52 6.87
N PHE A 37 -8.65 -5.93 5.80
CA PHE A 37 -8.54 -4.48 5.65
C PHE A 37 -9.91 -3.80 5.47
N ILE A 38 -10.83 -4.46 4.76
CA ILE A 38 -12.21 -3.97 4.62
C ILE A 38 -12.93 -3.97 5.98
N ASP A 39 -12.75 -5.04 6.77
CA ASP A 39 -13.41 -5.22 8.06
C ASP A 39 -12.84 -4.29 9.13
N LEU A 40 -11.53 -4.03 9.14
CA LEU A 40 -10.86 -3.11 10.05
C LEU A 40 -11.52 -1.72 10.06
N GLU A 41 -11.78 -1.15 8.88
CA GLU A 41 -12.42 0.17 8.81
C GLU A 41 -13.92 0.11 9.13
N LYS A 42 -14.63 -0.92 8.66
CA LYS A 42 -16.06 -1.10 8.94
C LYS A 42 -16.35 -1.19 10.44
N GLN A 43 -15.48 -1.88 11.18
CA GLN A 43 -15.62 -2.08 12.61
C GLN A 43 -15.05 -0.91 13.44
N GLN A 44 -14.46 0.11 12.79
CA GLN A 44 -13.76 1.25 13.42
C GLN A 44 -12.70 0.83 14.44
N ILE A 45 -12.11 -0.37 14.31
CA ILE A 45 -11.17 -0.91 15.30
C ILE A 45 -9.86 -0.13 15.26
N ASP A 46 -9.38 0.23 14.06
CA ASP A 46 -8.22 1.09 13.85
C ASP A 46 -8.48 2.06 12.68
N LYS A 47 -8.98 3.26 13.01
CA LYS A 47 -9.22 4.31 12.01
C LYS A 47 -7.91 4.67 11.34
N GLY A 48 -7.88 4.61 10.01
CA GLY A 48 -6.72 5.00 9.23
C GLY A 48 -5.85 3.85 8.73
N ILE A 49 -6.07 2.58 9.12
CA ILE A 49 -5.30 1.44 8.58
C ILE A 49 -6.02 0.78 7.39
N GLY A 50 -7.26 0.35 7.60
CA GLY A 50 -8.07 -0.37 6.61
C GLY A 50 -8.85 0.55 5.66
N ASP A 51 -9.24 0.02 4.49
CA ASP A 51 -10.10 0.67 3.51
C ASP A 51 -11.31 -0.22 3.18
N LYS A 52 -12.52 0.23 3.49
CA LYS A 52 -13.79 -0.44 3.21
C LYS A 52 -14.09 -0.53 1.71
N ARG A 53 -13.42 0.28 0.89
CA ARG A 53 -13.48 0.31 -0.57
C ARG A 53 -12.22 -0.33 -1.20
N GLU A 54 -11.46 -1.10 -0.44
CA GLU A 54 -10.25 -1.79 -0.92
C GLU A 54 -10.57 -2.78 -2.06
N GLY A 55 -9.97 -2.56 -3.23
CA GLY A 55 -10.22 -3.35 -4.44
C GLY A 55 -11.53 -3.05 -5.16
N VAL A 56 -12.22 -1.96 -4.82
CA VAL A 56 -13.44 -1.50 -5.51
C VAL A 56 -13.05 -0.67 -6.73
N TRP A 57 -13.66 -0.98 -7.87
CA TRP A 57 -13.57 -0.14 -9.06
C TRP A 57 -14.72 0.88 -9.07
N SER A 58 -14.47 2.12 -9.49
CA SER A 58 -15.46 3.20 -9.48
C SER A 58 -15.43 4.04 -10.75
N GLU A 59 -16.60 4.50 -11.19
CA GLU A 59 -16.77 5.43 -12.32
C GLU A 59 -17.67 6.59 -11.89
N MET A 60 -17.20 7.82 -12.16
CA MET A 60 -18.03 9.01 -12.04
C MET A 60 -19.09 8.99 -13.15
N MET A 61 -20.35 9.09 -12.77
CA MET A 61 -21.45 9.16 -13.72
C MET A 61 -21.78 10.63 -13.96
N GLU A 62 -21.42 11.14 -15.14
CA GLU A 62 -21.79 12.49 -15.57
C GLU A 62 -23.21 12.47 -16.13
N PRO A 63 -24.17 13.24 -15.57
CA PRO A 63 -25.58 13.20 -15.95
C PRO A 63 -25.83 13.62 -17.40
N GLU A 64 -24.89 14.36 -18.02
CA GLU A 64 -24.95 14.74 -19.43
C GLU A 64 -24.70 13.56 -20.38
N THR A 65 -23.99 12.52 -19.92
CA THR A 65 -23.54 11.41 -20.76
C THR A 65 -24.05 10.04 -20.31
N LYS A 66 -24.50 9.92 -19.07
CA LYS A 66 -24.99 8.66 -18.47
C LYS A 66 -26.41 8.85 -17.96
N LYS A 67 -27.27 7.86 -18.20
CA LYS A 67 -28.66 7.85 -17.70
C LYS A 67 -28.86 6.61 -16.83
N ILE A 68 -29.56 6.78 -15.72
CA ILE A 68 -30.08 5.68 -14.92
C ILE A 68 -31.58 5.63 -15.17
N PHE A 69 -32.10 4.44 -15.45
CA PHE A 69 -33.53 4.22 -15.57
C PHE A 69 -33.88 2.86 -14.99
N ILE A 70 -35.11 2.74 -14.51
CA ILE A 70 -35.73 1.46 -14.15
C ILE A 70 -36.81 1.15 -15.17
N ILE A 71 -37.00 -0.13 -15.48
CA ILE A 71 -38.07 -0.59 -16.36
C ILE A 71 -39.19 -1.15 -15.48
N VAL A 72 -40.39 -0.56 -15.57
CA VAL A 72 -41.61 -1.03 -14.89
C VAL A 72 -42.69 -1.21 -15.95
N ASP A 73 -43.21 -2.43 -16.08
CA ASP A 73 -44.24 -2.77 -17.08
C ASP A 73 -43.90 -2.39 -18.53
N GLY A 74 -42.59 -2.36 -18.86
CA GLY A 74 -42.09 -1.98 -20.18
C GLY A 74 -41.89 -0.47 -20.39
N GLU A 75 -42.19 0.36 -19.39
CA GLU A 75 -41.91 1.80 -19.41
C GLU A 75 -40.58 2.13 -18.71
N GLU A 76 -39.80 3.02 -19.32
CA GLU A 76 -38.58 3.56 -18.73
C GLU A 76 -38.90 4.73 -17.79
N ILE A 77 -38.57 4.57 -16.50
CA ILE A 77 -38.62 5.64 -15.51
C ILE A 77 -37.18 6.14 -15.31
N HIS A 78 -36.88 7.32 -15.84
CA HIS A 78 -35.57 7.93 -15.70
C HIS A 78 -35.35 8.48 -14.28
N ILE A 79 -34.18 8.16 -13.72
CA ILE A 79 -33.72 8.66 -12.43
C ILE A 79 -32.74 9.81 -12.68
N ASN A 80 -33.15 11.03 -12.30
CA ASN A 80 -32.29 12.21 -12.37
C ASN A 80 -31.32 12.23 -11.17
N PHE A 81 -30.07 12.60 -11.42
CA PHE A 81 -29.05 12.77 -10.39
C PHE A 81 -28.13 13.94 -10.75
N GLU A 82 -27.61 14.64 -9.75
CA GLU A 82 -26.61 15.70 -9.95
C GLU A 82 -25.19 15.13 -9.96
N LYS A 83 -24.93 14.15 -9.08
CA LYS A 83 -23.69 13.39 -9.02
C LYS A 83 -24.02 11.95 -8.65
N ALA A 84 -23.43 11.00 -9.37
CA ALA A 84 -23.50 9.60 -9.02
C ALA A 84 -22.14 8.94 -9.24
N VAL A 85 -21.85 7.92 -8.42
CA VAL A 85 -20.65 7.10 -8.56
C VAL A 85 -21.10 5.65 -8.69
N TYR A 86 -20.84 5.06 -9.84
CA TYR A 86 -21.00 3.63 -10.02
C TYR A 86 -19.81 2.91 -9.38
N ARG A 87 -20.06 1.88 -8.58
CA ARG A 87 -19.02 1.09 -7.92
C ARG A 87 -19.22 -0.39 -8.22
N GLN A 88 -18.15 -1.05 -8.60
CA GLN A 88 -18.12 -2.48 -8.90
C GLN A 88 -17.12 -3.17 -7.97
N GLU A 89 -17.61 -4.17 -7.24
CA GLU A 89 -16.77 -5.05 -6.43
C GLU A 89 -16.56 -6.38 -7.17
N HIS A 90 -15.42 -7.03 -6.94
CA HIS A 90 -15.18 -8.39 -7.39
C HIS A 90 -14.97 -9.29 -6.18
N GLU A 91 -15.95 -10.16 -5.87
CA GLU A 91 -16.00 -10.93 -4.62
C GLU A 91 -14.71 -11.68 -4.30
N LYS A 92 -14.10 -12.32 -5.30
CA LYS A 92 -12.83 -13.06 -5.15
C LYS A 92 -11.68 -12.22 -4.57
N LEU A 93 -11.70 -10.89 -4.76
CA LEU A 93 -10.66 -10.01 -4.22
C LEU A 93 -10.62 -10.03 -2.71
N LYS A 94 -11.74 -10.28 -2.02
CA LYS A 94 -11.79 -10.43 -0.55
C LYS A 94 -10.83 -11.51 -0.05
N GLY A 95 -10.63 -12.56 -0.84
CA GLY A 95 -9.74 -13.66 -0.49
C GLY A 95 -8.28 -13.43 -0.90
N CYS A 96 -7.92 -12.38 -1.64
CA CYS A 96 -6.55 -12.13 -2.08
C CYS A 96 -5.69 -11.67 -0.89
N PRO A 97 -4.64 -12.41 -0.50
CA PRO A 97 -3.75 -12.00 0.58
C PRO A 97 -2.80 -10.86 0.20
N ILE A 98 -2.55 -9.95 1.14
CA ILE A 98 -1.74 -8.75 0.98
C ILE A 98 -0.73 -8.65 2.13
N CYS A 99 0.53 -8.37 1.80
CA CYS A 99 1.57 -7.97 2.74
C CYS A 99 2.03 -6.55 2.40
N CYS A 100 1.85 -5.63 3.36
CA CYS A 100 2.16 -4.21 3.19
C CYS A 100 3.52 -3.85 3.79
N PHE A 101 4.15 -2.86 3.17
CA PHE A 101 5.38 -2.17 3.54
C PHE A 101 5.14 -0.66 3.40
N VAL A 102 5.97 0.16 4.03
CA VAL A 102 6.05 1.60 3.81
C VAL A 102 7.23 1.85 2.87
N CYS A 103 7.03 2.59 1.78
CA CYS A 103 8.06 2.90 0.79
C CYS A 103 8.17 4.42 0.62
N LEU A 104 9.25 4.99 1.14
CA LEU A 104 9.50 6.43 1.15
C LEU A 104 10.47 6.82 0.03
N SER A 105 10.10 7.83 -0.74
CA SER A 105 10.92 8.45 -1.78
C SER A 105 11.82 9.51 -1.15
N ALA A 106 13.13 9.44 -1.41
CA ALA A 106 14.08 10.45 -0.97
C ALA A 106 13.75 11.83 -1.56
N LYS A 107 13.36 11.87 -2.84
CA LYS A 107 13.02 13.12 -3.53
C LYS A 107 11.70 13.72 -3.05
N ASN A 108 10.67 12.90 -2.82
CA ASN A 108 9.31 13.38 -2.61
C ASN A 108 8.90 13.45 -1.14
N ASP A 109 9.47 12.61 -0.28
CA ASP A 109 9.04 12.44 1.11
C ASP A 109 10.08 12.96 2.13
N MET A 110 11.27 13.36 1.68
CA MET A 110 12.35 13.87 2.53
C MET A 110 12.84 15.26 2.11
N GLU A 111 13.48 15.95 3.04
CA GLU A 111 14.07 17.28 2.88
C GLU A 111 15.47 17.33 3.51
N LEU A 112 16.44 17.87 2.77
CA LEU A 112 17.80 18.08 3.26
C LEU A 112 17.90 19.43 3.98
N ASP A 113 18.27 19.39 5.26
CA ASP A 113 18.78 20.57 5.95
C ASP A 113 20.25 20.78 5.59
N VAL A 114 20.49 21.74 4.70
CA VAL A 114 21.82 22.07 4.19
C VAL A 114 22.79 22.58 5.27
N ASN A 115 22.28 23.10 6.39
CA ASN A 115 23.14 23.64 7.46
C ASN A 115 23.69 22.53 8.36
N THR A 116 22.91 21.46 8.55
CA THR A 116 23.26 20.35 9.45
C THR A 116 23.69 19.10 8.69
N GLY A 117 23.42 19.01 7.39
CA GLY A 117 23.59 17.79 6.59
C GLY A 117 22.57 16.69 6.93
N THR A 118 21.53 17.04 7.71
CA THR A 118 20.50 16.09 8.14
C THR A 118 19.44 15.97 7.05
N VAL A 119 19.02 14.75 6.76
CA VAL A 119 17.87 14.49 5.89
C VAL A 119 16.69 14.13 6.79
N ASN A 120 15.64 14.94 6.73
CA ASN A 120 14.44 14.77 7.53
C ASN A 120 13.30 14.25 6.66
N LEU A 121 12.44 13.41 7.22
CA LEU A 121 11.13 13.18 6.62
C LEU A 121 10.31 14.46 6.71
N LYS A 122 9.47 14.67 5.70
CA LYS A 122 8.50 15.77 5.75
C LYS A 122 7.60 15.63 6.98
N PRO A 123 7.40 16.70 7.79
CA PRO A 123 6.69 16.61 9.06
C PRO A 123 5.28 16.01 8.96
N GLU A 124 4.55 16.30 7.88
CA GLU A 124 3.21 15.79 7.63
C GLU A 124 3.16 14.28 7.34
N ILE A 125 4.26 13.71 6.87
CA ILE A 125 4.42 12.27 6.64
C ILE A 125 4.86 11.60 7.94
N GLU A 126 5.93 12.11 8.56
CA GLU A 126 6.49 11.53 9.79
C GLU A 126 5.46 11.49 10.91
N GLY A 127 4.75 12.59 11.16
CA GLY A 127 3.75 12.68 12.22
C GLY A 127 2.62 11.67 12.05
N LYS A 128 2.08 11.53 10.83
CA LYS A 128 0.97 10.59 10.57
C LYS A 128 1.42 9.12 10.61
N LEU A 129 2.61 8.81 10.11
CA LEU A 129 3.17 7.46 10.22
C LEU A 129 3.45 7.09 11.69
N ALA A 130 4.05 8.01 12.44
CA ALA A 130 4.34 7.83 13.86
C ALA A 130 3.07 7.62 14.69
N GLU A 131 2.03 8.43 14.45
CA GLU A 131 0.73 8.29 15.11
C GLU A 131 0.07 6.95 14.77
N GLN A 132 -0.02 6.60 13.47
CA GLN A 132 -0.69 5.38 13.03
C GLN A 132 0.00 4.10 13.52
N PHE A 133 1.33 4.09 13.57
CA PHE A 133 2.11 2.89 13.85
C PHE A 133 2.78 2.90 15.24
N ALA A 134 2.36 3.78 16.14
CA ALA A 134 2.87 3.86 17.50
C ALA A 134 2.85 2.49 18.20
N GLY A 135 3.94 2.15 18.89
CA GLY A 135 4.10 0.88 19.62
C GLY A 135 4.46 -0.33 18.74
N ARG A 136 4.61 -0.14 17.42
CA ARG A 136 5.16 -1.15 16.50
C ARG A 136 6.66 -0.95 16.34
N ASP A 137 7.39 -2.03 16.10
CA ASP A 137 8.79 -1.95 15.69
C ASP A 137 8.90 -1.59 14.21
N LEU A 138 9.88 -0.76 13.88
CA LEU A 138 10.20 -0.35 12.51
C LEU A 138 11.38 -1.16 11.97
N ILE A 139 11.15 -1.99 10.96
CA ILE A 139 12.20 -2.77 10.31
C ILE A 139 12.54 -2.12 8.98
N LEU A 140 13.79 -1.70 8.79
CA LEU A 140 14.35 -1.22 7.52
C LEU A 140 14.83 -2.39 6.69
N PHE A 141 14.56 -2.38 5.38
CA PHE A 141 15.12 -3.31 4.40
C PHE A 141 16.18 -2.60 3.56
N HIS A 142 17.45 -2.75 3.93
CA HIS A 142 18.57 -2.13 3.20
C HIS A 142 18.92 -2.89 1.91
N ASN A 143 18.39 -4.11 1.71
CA ASN A 143 18.45 -4.83 0.44
C ASN A 143 17.09 -5.44 0.09
N PHE A 144 16.16 -4.59 -0.33
CA PHE A 144 14.80 -5.01 -0.65
C PHE A 144 14.70 -5.93 -1.88
N ASP A 145 15.61 -5.80 -2.85
CA ASP A 145 15.64 -6.67 -4.04
C ASP A 145 15.96 -8.12 -3.67
N GLU A 146 16.85 -8.35 -2.70
CA GLU A 146 17.10 -9.69 -2.18
C GLU A 146 15.87 -10.25 -1.46
N LEU A 147 15.14 -9.43 -0.67
CA LEU A 147 13.87 -9.87 -0.09
C LEU A 147 12.88 -10.32 -1.16
N ILE A 148 12.68 -9.51 -2.21
CA ILE A 148 11.81 -9.86 -3.33
C ILE A 148 12.28 -11.14 -4.03
N THR A 149 13.58 -11.34 -4.16
CA THR A 149 14.16 -12.57 -4.72
C THR A 149 13.82 -13.78 -3.87
N ARG A 150 13.92 -13.70 -2.53
CA ARG A 150 13.56 -14.79 -1.61
C ARG A 150 12.06 -15.08 -1.64
N ILE A 151 11.21 -14.04 -1.64
CA ILE A 151 9.76 -14.17 -1.79
C ILE A 151 9.41 -14.88 -3.11
N ASN A 152 9.99 -14.45 -4.23
CA ASN A 152 9.76 -15.06 -5.54
C ASN A 152 10.12 -16.55 -5.57
N LYS A 153 11.23 -16.94 -4.93
CA LYS A 153 11.64 -18.36 -4.83
C LYS A 153 10.57 -19.18 -4.11
N VAL A 154 10.05 -18.68 -2.99
CA VAL A 154 8.99 -19.33 -2.21
C VAL A 154 7.68 -19.40 -2.99
N PHE A 155 7.25 -18.30 -3.60
CA PHE A 155 6.01 -18.24 -4.37
C PHE A 155 6.05 -19.19 -5.56
N LYS A 156 7.19 -19.24 -6.28
CA LYS A 156 7.37 -20.18 -7.40
C LYS A 156 7.30 -21.63 -6.93
N ARG A 157 7.94 -21.96 -5.81
CA ARG A 157 7.90 -23.31 -5.22
C ARG A 157 6.46 -23.70 -4.84
N ASP A 158 5.70 -22.75 -4.30
CA ASP A 158 4.36 -22.99 -3.75
C ASP A 158 3.24 -22.77 -4.79
N GLY A 159 3.59 -22.47 -6.06
CA GLY A 159 2.63 -22.25 -7.14
C GLY A 159 1.80 -20.97 -7.01
N LEU A 160 2.30 -19.98 -6.27
CA LEU A 160 1.64 -18.70 -6.02
C LEU A 160 2.04 -17.66 -7.08
N ASN A 161 1.08 -16.81 -7.46
CA ASN A 161 1.32 -15.70 -8.37
C ASN A 161 1.29 -14.40 -7.57
N MET A 162 2.23 -13.52 -7.90
CA MET A 162 2.43 -12.27 -7.17
C MET A 162 2.15 -11.07 -8.06
N LEU A 163 1.48 -10.09 -7.48
CA LEU A 163 1.49 -8.71 -7.95
C LEU A 163 2.19 -7.86 -6.88
N ARG A 164 3.05 -6.93 -7.28
CA ARG A 164 3.69 -6.01 -6.34
C ARG A 164 3.85 -4.62 -6.92
N SER A 165 3.62 -3.59 -6.13
CA SER A 165 3.86 -2.20 -6.52
C SER A 165 3.68 -1.24 -5.34
N THR A 166 4.10 0.01 -5.52
CA THR A 166 3.61 1.11 -4.71
C THR A 166 2.14 1.37 -5.00
N ILE A 167 1.41 1.85 -4.01
CA ILE A 167 -0.01 2.15 -4.14
C ILE A 167 -0.23 3.46 -4.88
N LYS A 168 -1.20 3.44 -5.80
CA LYS A 168 -1.73 4.65 -6.44
C LYS A 168 -2.94 5.14 -5.66
N TYR A 169 -2.87 6.39 -5.23
CA TYR A 169 -3.93 7.03 -4.47
C TYR A 169 -4.80 7.89 -5.36
N TYR A 170 -6.11 7.82 -5.17
CA TYR A 170 -7.08 8.59 -5.94
C TYR A 170 -8.29 8.96 -5.07
N ASP A 171 -8.97 10.03 -5.41
CA ASP A 171 -10.13 10.55 -4.70
C ASP A 171 -11.43 10.00 -5.30
N ASP A 172 -11.89 8.88 -4.76
CA ASP A 172 -13.05 8.13 -5.27
C ASP A 172 -14.41 8.81 -5.07
N GLU A 173 -14.43 10.07 -4.62
CA GLU A 173 -15.60 10.93 -4.54
C GLU A 173 -15.68 11.96 -5.68
N VAL A 174 -14.55 12.24 -6.34
CA VAL A 174 -14.46 13.26 -7.39
C VAL A 174 -13.82 12.77 -8.69
N GLU A 175 -13.13 11.63 -8.68
CA GLU A 175 -12.50 11.07 -9.89
C GLU A 175 -12.80 9.57 -10.07
N SER A 176 -12.89 9.15 -11.33
CA SER A 176 -13.02 7.74 -11.69
C SER A 176 -11.76 6.97 -11.31
N HIS A 177 -11.93 5.67 -11.07
CA HIS A 177 -10.82 4.79 -10.76
C HIS A 177 -9.76 4.83 -11.89
N PRO A 178 -8.46 4.98 -11.58
CA PRO A 178 -7.45 5.18 -12.63
C PRO A 178 -7.20 3.95 -13.53
N LEU A 179 -7.49 2.74 -13.03
CA LEU A 179 -7.58 1.53 -13.85
C LEU A 179 -8.84 1.58 -14.72
N SER A 180 -8.71 1.38 -16.03
CA SER A 180 -9.87 1.29 -16.92
C SER A 180 -10.76 0.07 -16.59
N GLU A 181 -12.03 0.14 -16.96
CA GLU A 181 -12.98 -0.97 -16.73
C GLU A 181 -12.50 -2.27 -17.39
N GLU A 182 -11.97 -2.18 -18.62
CA GLU A 182 -11.44 -3.33 -19.36
C GLU A 182 -10.22 -3.94 -18.68
N GLU A 183 -9.32 -3.12 -18.13
CA GLU A 183 -8.19 -3.62 -17.35
C GLU A 183 -8.63 -4.27 -16.03
N PHE A 184 -9.64 -3.70 -15.37
CA PHE A 184 -10.22 -4.26 -14.16
C PHE A 184 -10.85 -5.62 -14.44
N LYS A 185 -11.69 -5.75 -15.48
CA LYS A 185 -12.30 -7.02 -15.89
C LYS A 185 -11.26 -8.07 -16.25
N ARG A 186 -10.18 -7.69 -16.95
CA ARG A 186 -9.11 -8.60 -17.37
C ARG A 186 -8.23 -9.08 -16.21
N ASN A 187 -7.94 -8.21 -15.23
CA ASN A 187 -7.10 -8.55 -14.09
C ASN A 187 -7.56 -7.80 -12.81
N PRO A 188 -8.66 -8.25 -12.18
CA PRO A 188 -9.24 -7.57 -11.02
C PRO A 188 -8.27 -7.33 -9.86
N PRO A 189 -7.32 -8.24 -9.54
CA PRO A 189 -6.32 -8.01 -8.49
C PRO A 189 -5.49 -6.73 -8.63
N ARG A 190 -5.39 -6.13 -9.83
CA ARG A 190 -4.75 -4.82 -9.99
C ARG A 190 -5.44 -3.70 -9.23
N ALA A 191 -6.75 -3.80 -8.96
CA ALA A 191 -7.47 -2.83 -8.15
C ALA A 191 -6.93 -2.76 -6.70
N LEU A 192 -6.32 -3.83 -6.19
CA LEU A 192 -5.68 -3.85 -4.86
C LEU A 192 -4.35 -3.06 -4.81
N LEU A 193 -3.93 -2.48 -5.94
CA LEU A 193 -2.84 -1.50 -6.01
C LEU A 193 -3.34 -0.05 -6.00
N TYR A 194 -4.64 0.15 -5.75
CA TYR A 194 -5.26 1.47 -5.66
C TYR A 194 -5.95 1.60 -4.31
N LYS A 195 -5.86 2.79 -3.72
CA LYS A 195 -6.45 3.08 -2.42
C LYS A 195 -6.97 4.51 -2.40
N ARG A 196 -7.92 4.81 -1.52
CA ARG A 196 -8.41 6.18 -1.38
C ARG A 196 -7.31 7.16 -0.96
N LYS A 197 -7.36 8.38 -1.51
CA LYS A 197 -6.40 9.46 -1.24
C LYS A 197 -6.23 9.80 0.23
N PHE A 198 -7.26 9.60 1.04
CA PHE A 198 -7.19 9.71 2.50
C PHE A 198 -6.01 8.94 3.13
N PHE A 199 -5.63 7.80 2.55
CA PHE A 199 -4.56 6.93 3.05
C PHE A 199 -3.17 7.19 2.45
N GLU A 200 -3.01 8.22 1.62
CA GLU A 200 -1.77 8.49 0.87
C GLU A 200 -0.52 8.60 1.75
N PHE A 201 -0.69 9.09 2.99
CA PHE A 201 0.39 9.24 3.96
C PHE A 201 1.02 7.90 4.39
N GLN A 202 0.34 6.77 4.18
CA GLN A 202 0.87 5.44 4.51
C GLN A 202 2.00 5.00 3.57
N LYS A 203 2.06 5.60 2.37
CA LYS A 203 3.12 5.35 1.37
C LYS A 203 3.32 3.85 1.11
N GLU A 204 2.19 3.13 1.02
CA GLU A 204 2.19 1.68 0.94
C GLU A 204 2.92 1.14 -0.31
N PHE A 205 3.75 0.13 -0.09
CA PHE A 205 4.15 -0.84 -1.10
C PHE A 205 3.52 -2.19 -0.75
N ARG A 206 2.85 -2.82 -1.71
CA ARG A 206 2.14 -4.09 -1.48
C ARG A 206 2.79 -5.23 -2.24
N ILE A 207 2.77 -6.39 -1.60
CA ILE A 207 2.93 -7.68 -2.23
C ILE A 207 1.60 -8.43 -2.08
N ILE A 208 1.03 -8.86 -3.20
CA ILE A 208 -0.32 -9.42 -3.28
C ILE A 208 -0.21 -10.81 -3.88
N ILE A 209 -0.80 -11.81 -3.23
CA ILE A 209 -1.05 -13.12 -3.84
C ILE A 209 -2.34 -12.98 -4.65
N THR A 210 -2.25 -13.11 -5.98
CA THR A 210 -3.38 -12.79 -6.87
C THR A 210 -4.45 -13.88 -6.89
N GLN A 211 -4.11 -15.09 -6.45
CA GLN A 211 -5.08 -16.16 -6.22
C GLN A 211 -5.78 -15.95 -4.86
N PRO A 212 -7.13 -15.94 -4.82
CA PRO A 212 -7.88 -15.93 -3.57
C PRO A 212 -7.56 -17.14 -2.71
N GLN A 213 -7.56 -16.94 -1.38
CA GLN A 213 -7.27 -17.95 -0.37
C GLN A 213 -8.37 -17.96 0.68
N ASP A 214 -8.61 -19.12 1.28
CA ASP A 214 -9.63 -19.28 2.32
C ASP A 214 -9.17 -18.69 3.67
N LYS A 215 -7.85 -18.63 3.87
CA LYS A 215 -7.20 -18.14 5.09
C LYS A 215 -6.03 -17.23 4.77
N ASP A 216 -5.61 -16.46 5.76
CA ASP A 216 -4.38 -15.68 5.68
C ASP A 216 -3.17 -16.61 5.55
N ILE A 217 -2.11 -16.15 4.90
CA ILE A 217 -0.94 -16.95 4.58
C ILE A 217 0.27 -16.42 5.34
N LEU A 218 0.99 -17.32 5.99
CA LEU A 218 2.32 -17.04 6.51
C LEU A 218 3.36 -17.57 5.52
N VAL A 219 4.18 -16.69 4.97
CA VAL A 219 5.25 -17.03 4.02
C VAL A 219 6.59 -16.93 4.75
N ASN A 220 7.31 -18.05 4.85
CA ASN A 220 8.67 -18.05 5.38
C ASN A 220 9.68 -17.94 4.24
N VAL A 221 10.54 -16.92 4.29
CA VAL A 221 11.58 -16.64 3.28
C VAL A 221 13.00 -16.91 3.77
N GLY A 222 13.14 -17.52 4.95
CA GLY A 222 14.40 -17.64 5.70
C GLY A 222 14.76 -16.35 6.43
N ASP A 223 15.70 -16.46 7.38
CA ASP A 223 16.24 -15.32 8.13
C ASP A 223 16.56 -14.14 7.21
N ILE A 224 16.17 -12.92 7.61
CA ILE A 224 16.35 -11.68 6.84
C ILE A 224 17.26 -10.67 7.54
N ARG A 225 17.92 -11.03 8.64
CA ARG A 225 18.80 -10.11 9.40
C ARG A 225 20.03 -9.68 8.60
N ASP A 226 20.35 -10.38 7.52
CA ASP A 226 21.40 -10.01 6.58
C ASP A 226 20.99 -8.92 5.56
N ILE A 227 19.68 -8.67 5.43
CA ILE A 227 19.10 -7.71 4.48
C ILE A 227 18.18 -6.67 5.15
N SER A 228 18.05 -6.73 6.47
CA SER A 228 17.17 -5.88 7.24
C SER A 228 17.76 -5.51 8.59
N TYR A 229 17.25 -4.42 9.16
CA TYR A 229 17.66 -3.92 10.46
C TYR A 229 16.44 -3.46 11.26
N ASN A 230 16.32 -3.93 12.50
CA ASN A 230 15.30 -3.44 13.42
C ASN A 230 15.75 -2.12 14.05
N LEU A 231 15.05 -1.04 13.73
CA LEU A 231 15.31 0.32 14.24
C LEU A 231 14.67 0.56 15.60
N GLY A 232 13.85 -0.36 16.08
CA GLY A 232 13.16 -0.30 17.37
C GLY A 232 11.73 0.25 17.27
N GLU A 233 11.16 0.51 18.43
CA GLU A 233 9.76 0.87 18.59
C GLU A 233 9.46 2.30 18.12
N ILE A 234 8.36 2.46 17.39
CA ILE A 234 7.85 3.75 16.93
C ILE A 234 7.16 4.48 18.08
N ASN A 235 7.62 5.70 18.34
CA ASN A 235 6.94 6.62 19.26
C ASN A 235 5.81 7.34 18.51
N ALA A 236 4.70 7.64 19.19
CA ALA A 236 3.55 8.36 18.63
C ALA A 236 3.88 9.74 18.02
N ARG A 237 5.06 10.30 18.26
CA ARG A 237 5.49 11.60 17.71
C ARG A 237 6.57 11.52 16.65
N LYS A 238 7.32 10.43 16.57
CA LYS A 238 8.52 10.34 15.73
C LYS A 238 8.87 8.90 15.39
N LEU A 239 9.35 8.68 14.16
CA LEU A 239 9.96 7.41 13.78
C LEU A 239 11.37 7.28 14.39
N PRO A 240 11.83 6.08 14.75
CA PRO A 240 13.15 5.85 15.35
C PRO A 240 14.27 5.84 14.29
N ILE A 241 14.31 6.87 13.43
CA ILE A 241 15.25 6.98 12.31
C ILE A 241 15.84 8.38 12.22
N GLU A 242 17.08 8.45 11.76
CA GLU A 242 17.78 9.67 11.42
C GLU A 242 18.57 9.41 10.13
N PHE A 243 18.34 10.21 9.10
CA PHE A 243 19.09 10.12 7.86
C PHE A 243 20.14 11.22 7.85
N LYS A 244 21.37 10.87 7.48
CA LYS A 244 22.46 11.83 7.30
C LYS A 244 22.96 11.77 5.88
N TYR A 245 23.13 12.94 5.27
CA TYR A 245 23.83 13.07 4.02
C TYR A 245 25.29 13.41 4.32
N ALA A 246 26.18 12.48 3.99
CA ALA A 246 27.61 12.74 3.94
C ALA A 246 28.00 12.83 2.46
N PRO A 247 28.29 14.03 1.91
CA PRO A 247 28.96 14.08 0.61
C PRO A 247 30.31 13.36 0.79
N ASP A 248 30.62 12.42 -0.10
CA ASP A 248 31.70 11.45 0.03
C ASP A 248 32.88 11.95 0.87
N ALA A 249 33.23 11.18 1.90
CA ALA A 249 34.55 11.28 2.50
C ALA A 249 35.54 11.04 1.37
N THR A 250 36.22 12.11 0.93
CA THR A 250 37.29 12.08 -0.06
C THR A 250 38.20 10.88 0.23
N SER A 251 38.22 9.94 -0.72
CA SER A 251 39.20 8.85 -0.81
C SER A 251 40.63 9.36 -0.71
#